data_AF-A0A087UIB6-F1
#
_entry.id   AF-A0A087UIB6-F1
#
_cell.length_a   1.000
_cell.length_b   1.000
_cell.length_c   1.000
_cell.angle_alpha   90.00
_cell.angle_beta   90.00
_cell.angle_gamma   90.00
#
_symmetry.space_group_name_H-M   'P 1'
#
loop_
_entity.id
_entity.type
_entity.pdbx_description
1 polymer ?
#
loop_
_entity_poly.entity_id
_entity_poly.type
_entity_poly.pdbx_seq_one_letter_code
_entity_poly.pdbx_strand_id
1 'polypeptide(L)' 'MDEGFEHLKVNHSLTFVDPDSGCHTNTIESTWRHVKASLPTYNRKAVAMYMFRKSCLAANVDCFNKFIEI' A
#
# COMPACT_ATOMS: atom_id res chain seq x y z
N MET A 1 -8.21 19.77 11.53
CA MET A 1 -7.69 19.48 10.18
C MET A 1 -8.06 18.04 9.95
N ASP A 2 -9.02 17.79 9.09
CA ASP A 2 -9.53 16.44 8.83
C ASP A 2 -8.84 16.00 7.55
N GLU A 3 -7.92 15.03 7.61
CA GLU A 3 -7.07 14.67 6.48
C GLU A 3 -7.82 13.97 5.32
N GLY A 4 -9.16 13.97 5.32
CA GLY A 4 -10.00 13.37 4.28
C GLY A 4 -9.98 11.84 4.29
N PHE A 5 -9.44 11.23 5.35
CA PHE A 5 -9.45 9.79 5.56
C PHE A 5 -9.70 9.45 7.04
N GLU A 6 -10.37 8.32 7.28
CA GLU A 6 -10.58 7.78 8.62
C GLU A 6 -9.40 6.90 9.05
N HIS A 7 -8.86 7.14 10.25
CA HIS A 7 -7.76 6.35 10.78
C HIS A 7 -8.27 5.25 11.72
N LEU A 8 -8.23 4.00 11.24
CA LEU A 8 -8.59 2.81 12.01
C LEU A 8 -7.35 2.08 12.53
N LYS A 9 -7.49 1.35 13.64
CA LYS A 9 -6.41 0.59 14.29
C LYS A 9 -6.91 -0.79 14.71
N VAL A 10 -6.01 -1.77 14.65
CA VAL A 10 -6.25 -3.14 15.12
C VAL A 10 -5.30 -3.45 16.27
N ASN A 11 -5.79 -4.07 17.33
CA ASN A 11 -4.95 -4.58 18.40
C ASN A 11 -4.53 -6.03 18.13
N HIS A 12 -3.38 -6.21 17.48
CA HIS A 12 -2.84 -7.54 17.13
C HIS A 12 -2.45 -8.42 18.32
N SER A 13 -2.40 -7.91 19.55
CA SER A 13 -2.24 -8.74 20.75
C SER A 13 -3.53 -9.43 21.17
N LEU A 14 -4.69 -8.93 20.71
CA LEU A 14 -6.01 -9.46 21.07
C LEU A 14 -6.68 -10.15 19.89
N THR A 15 -6.73 -9.48 18.74
CA THR A 15 -7.49 -9.94 17.57
C THR A 15 -6.76 -9.65 16.27
N PHE A 16 -7.04 -10.48 15.25
CA PHE A 16 -6.51 -10.29 13.89
C PHE A 16 -7.40 -9.37 13.03
N VAL A 17 -8.70 -9.38 13.33
CA VAL A 17 -9.72 -8.48 12.78
C VAL A 17 -10.35 -7.78 13.98
N ASP A 18 -10.49 -6.47 13.92
CA ASP A 18 -11.18 -5.71 14.96
C ASP A 18 -12.68 -6.09 14.98
N PRO A 19 -13.24 -6.53 16.11
CA PRO A 19 -14.62 -7.05 16.14
C PRO A 19 -15.67 -5.95 15.98
N ASP A 20 -15.35 -4.71 16.37
CA ASP A 20 -16.30 -3.61 16.37
C ASP A 20 -16.39 -2.93 14.99
N SER A 21 -15.23 -2.64 14.39
CA SER A 21 -15.12 -1.98 13.08
C SER A 21 -14.99 -2.96 11.91
N GLY A 22 -14.65 -4.23 12.18
CA GLY A 22 -14.30 -5.21 11.13
C GLY A 22 -12.97 -4.93 10.43
N CYS A 23 -12.20 -3.92 10.86
CA CYS A 23 -10.98 -3.53 10.16
C CYS A 23 -9.84 -4.54 10.38
N HIS A 24 -8.96 -4.66 9.37
CA HIS A 24 -7.82 -5.57 9.38
C HIS A 24 -6.67 -5.04 8.50
N THR A 25 -5.46 -5.53 8.73
CA THR A 25 -4.23 -5.09 8.03
C THR A 25 -3.79 -6.04 6.91
N ASN A 26 -4.53 -7.11 6.63
CA ASN A 26 -4.13 -8.19 5.70
C ASN A 26 -3.66 -7.69 4.33
N THR A 27 -4.40 -6.76 3.73
CA THR A 27 -4.07 -6.20 2.41
C THR A 27 -2.75 -5.42 2.46
N ILE A 28 -2.53 -4.65 3.52
CA ILE A 28 -1.30 -3.87 3.74
C ILE A 28 -0.12 -4.83 3.91
N GLU A 29 -0.27 -5.86 4.74
CA GLU A 29 0.77 -6.86 5.01
C GLU A 29 1.15 -7.67 3.77
N SER A 30 0.15 -8.14 3.04
CA SER A 30 0.35 -8.85 1.77
C SER A 30 1.07 -7.96 0.76
N THR A 31 0.59 -6.73 0.57
CA THR A 31 1.23 -5.76 -0.33
C THR A 31 2.68 -5.50 0.08
N TRP A 32 2.94 -5.32 1.38
CA TRP A 32 4.30 -5.12 1.89
C TRP A 32 5.22 -6.30 1.62
N ARG A 33 4.71 -7.53 1.71
CA ARG A 33 5.46 -8.74 1.33
C ARG A 33 5.86 -8.69 -0.16
N HIS A 34 4.93 -8.35 -1.05
CA HIS A 34 5.21 -8.22 -2.48
C HIS A 34 6.21 -7.10 -2.79
N VAL A 35 6.07 -5.94 -2.13
CA VAL A 35 7.01 -4.82 -2.23
C VAL A 35 8.42 -5.29 -1.87
N LYS A 36 8.59 -5.91 -0.69
CA LYS A 36 9.89 -6.42 -0.23
C LYS A 36 10.50 -7.45 -1.18
N ALA A 37 9.70 -8.31 -1.79
CA ALA A 37 10.18 -9.29 -2.76
C ALA A 37 10.61 -8.66 -4.09
N SER A 38 9.99 -7.54 -4.48
CA SER A 38 10.28 -6.85 -5.74
C SER A 38 11.42 -5.84 -5.66
N LEU A 39 11.81 -5.41 -4.46
CA LEU A 39 12.82 -4.38 -4.25
C LEU A 39 14.15 -5.00 -3.78
N PRO A 40 15.31 -4.44 -4.20
CA PRO A 40 16.59 -4.82 -3.63
C PRO A 40 16.59 -4.62 -2.11
N THR A 41 17.36 -5.46 -1.41
CA THR A 41 17.48 -5.44 0.06
C THR A 41 18.03 -4.10 0.58
N TYR A 42 18.76 -3.37 -0.25
CA TYR A 42 19.32 -2.03 0.00
C TYR A 42 18.55 -0.94 -0.77
N ASN A 43 18.48 0.28 -0.22
CA ASN A 43 17.80 1.44 -0.82
C ASN A 43 16.28 1.29 -1.05
N ARG A 44 15.53 0.93 0.00
CA ARG A 44 14.05 0.81 0.03
C ARG A 44 13.26 2.13 -0.16
N LYS A 45 13.81 3.13 -0.89
CA LYS A 45 13.10 4.36 -1.29
C LYS A 45 12.11 4.15 -2.46
N ALA A 46 11.86 2.90 -2.85
CA ALA A 46 11.11 2.55 -4.04
C ALA A 46 9.65 2.11 -3.79
N VAL A 47 9.12 2.21 -2.56
CA VAL A 47 7.74 1.81 -2.25
C VAL A 47 6.73 2.64 -3.04
N ALA A 48 6.89 3.97 -3.06
CA ALA A 48 6.04 4.86 -3.84
C ALA A 48 6.12 4.54 -5.34
N MET A 49 7.33 4.29 -5.87
CA MET A 49 7.51 3.88 -7.27
C MET A 49 6.85 2.52 -7.57
N TYR A 50 6.94 1.57 -6.66
CA TYR A 50 6.27 0.27 -6.79
C TYR A 50 4.76 0.46 -6.85
N MET A 51 4.18 1.23 -5.91
CA MET A 51 2.75 1.50 -5.88
C MET A 51 2.29 2.23 -7.15
N PHE A 52 3.06 3.23 -7.61
CA PHE A 52 2.78 3.94 -8.85
C PHE A 52 2.78 3.00 -10.06
N ARG A 53 3.79 2.15 -10.22
CA ARG A 53 3.86 1.17 -11.31
C ARG A 53 2.70 0.18 -11.25
N LYS A 54 2.36 -0.33 -10.06
CA LYS A 54 1.21 -1.24 -9.89
C LYS A 54 -0.12 -0.57 -10.22
N SER A 55 -0.29 0.69 -9.86
CA SER A 55 -1.46 1.49 -10.22
C SER A 55 -1.57 1.68 -11.74
N CYS A 56 -0.46 2.01 -12.41
CA CYS A 56 -0.42 2.13 -13.87
C CYS A 56 -0.74 0.81 -14.57
N LEU A 57 -0.18 -0.31 -14.09
CA LEU A 57 -0.50 -1.65 -14.59
C LEU A 57 -1.98 -2.01 -14.41
N ALA A 58 -2.55 -1.70 -13.24
CA ALA A 58 -3.97 -1.97 -12.96
C ALA A 58 -4.91 -1.13 -13.83
N ALA A 59 -4.52 0.11 -14.15
CA ALA A 59 -5.25 0.98 -15.05
C ALA A 59 -4.92 0.76 -16.54
N ASN A 60 -4.01 -0.17 -16.85
CA ASN A 60 -3.49 -0.43 -18.20
C ASN A 60 -2.99 0.83 -18.92
N VAL A 61 -2.25 1.67 -18.19
CA VAL A 61 -1.67 2.92 -18.71
C VAL A 61 -0.15 2.85 -18.68
N ASP A 62 0.49 3.51 -19.65
CA ASP A 62 1.93 3.65 -19.66
C ASP A 62 2.41 4.45 -18.45
N CYS A 63 3.35 3.89 -17.70
CA CYS A 63 3.85 4.50 -16.46
C CYS A 63 4.61 5.80 -16.72
N PHE A 64 5.31 5.89 -17.85
CA PHE A 64 6.14 7.05 -18.16
C PHE A 64 5.27 8.25 -18.53
N ASN A 65 4.34 8.07 -19.46
CA ASN A 65 3.39 9.11 -19.85
C ASN A 65 2.59 9.61 -18.64
N LYS A 66 2.07 8.68 -17.83
CA LYS A 66 1.34 9.04 -16.60
C LYS A 66 2.20 9.77 -15.57
N PHE A 67 3.50 9.54 -15.53
CA PHE A 67 4.40 10.26 -14.63
C PHE A 67 4.64 11.69 -15.09
N ILE A 68 4.72 11.93 -16.41
CA ILE A 68 4.90 13.27 -16.99
C ILE A 68 3.64 14.13 -16.82
N GLU A 69 2.47 13.51 -16.70
CA GLU A 69 1.18 14.19 -16.50
C GLU A 69 0.91 14.62 -15.04
N ILE A 70 1.75 14.23 -14.07
CA ILE A 70 1.65 14.61 -12.64
C ILE A 70 2.30 15.98 -12.42
#